data_AF-A0A0C9UIZ0-F1
#
_entry.id   AF-A0A0C9UIZ0-F1
#
_cell.length_a   1.000
_cell.length_b   1.000
_cell.length_c   1.000
_cell.angle_alpha   90.00
_cell.angle_beta   90.00
_cell.angle_gamma   90.00
#
_symmetry.space_group_name_H-M   'P 1'
#
loop_
_entity.id
_entity.type
_entity.pdbx_description
1 polymer ?
#
loop_
_entity_poly.entity_id
_entity_poly.type
_entity_poly.pdbx_seq_one_letter_code
_entity_poly.pdbx_strand_id
1 'polypeptide(L)'
;MVISTLLTRENITEELRSLGNISSKDFLALVDPGDHQNVPKAVKLLQSIAAVKELSKAGLSPAQLKIRGAISLLGTLLDAIVSPFTDVLKTLKKQLESLSLAAHLACALVYQHGVAFISGQLYHDLQAMIKNAFFCVAKQRSLDPQAGFYFCQLGDDCLEGRFGTIRTLIHDRNVDALQLTERMEAAQDIEDILTERPDLDRGHRRLKLEGAEGIDHVNPHSWIGDVVVGNINLHTCWWKGRQAAQKA
;
A
#
# COMPACT_ATOMS: atom_id res chain seq x y z
N MET A 1 -26.62 -2.59 0.80
CA MET A 1 -26.67 -3.67 1.81
C MET A 1 -26.10 -3.08 3.08
N VAL A 2 -26.93 -2.82 4.10
CA VAL A 2 -26.43 -2.29 5.38
C VAL A 2 -25.85 -3.47 6.15
N ILE A 3 -24.55 -3.73 5.98
CA ILE A 3 -23.86 -4.79 6.73
C ILE A 3 -23.55 -4.21 8.12
N SER A 4 -24.50 -4.33 9.04
CA SER A 4 -24.32 -4.01 10.47
C SER A 4 -23.58 -5.16 11.17
N THR A 5 -22.40 -5.51 10.68
CA THR A 5 -21.56 -6.58 11.25
C THR A 5 -20.36 -5.96 11.91
N LEU A 6 -20.22 -6.19 13.21
CA LEU A 6 -19.02 -5.82 13.95
C LEU A 6 -17.90 -6.81 13.61
N LEU A 7 -16.80 -6.30 13.08
CA LEU A 7 -15.60 -7.09 12.83
C LEU A 7 -14.72 -7.08 14.07
N THR A 8 -14.53 -8.24 14.69
CA THR A 8 -13.61 -8.39 15.82
C THR A 8 -12.34 -9.12 15.39
N ARG A 9 -11.30 -9.04 16.23
CA ARG A 9 -10.04 -9.74 16.03
C ARG A 9 -10.28 -11.24 15.86
N GLU A 10 -11.18 -11.82 16.66
CA GLU A 10 -11.49 -13.25 16.65
C GLU A 10 -12.05 -13.69 15.30
N ASN A 11 -13.05 -12.96 14.78
CA ASN A 11 -13.65 -13.29 13.49
C ASN A 11 -12.68 -13.13 12.31
N ILE A 12 -11.84 -12.08 12.34
CA ILE A 12 -10.78 -11.91 11.33
C ILE A 12 -9.77 -13.05 11.41
N THR A 13 -9.38 -13.46 12.62
CA THR A 13 -8.45 -14.58 12.84
C THR A 13 -9.00 -15.89 12.27
N GLU A 14 -10.27 -16.18 12.54
CA GLU A 14 -10.94 -17.40 12.08
C GLU A 14 -10.97 -17.48 10.55
N GLU A 15 -11.30 -16.38 9.89
CA GLU A 15 -11.31 -16.31 8.42
C GLU A 15 -9.92 -16.44 7.82
N LEU A 16 -8.92 -15.78 8.41
CA LEU A 16 -7.53 -15.90 7.94
C LEU A 16 -6.97 -17.31 8.11
N ARG A 17 -7.35 -18.04 9.17
CA ARG A 17 -6.99 -19.46 9.32
C ARG A 17 -7.54 -20.31 8.17
N SER A 18 -8.71 -19.97 7.64
CA SER A 18 -9.32 -20.72 6.54
C SER A 18 -8.58 -20.57 5.21
N LEU A 19 -7.64 -19.62 5.09
CA LEU A 19 -6.72 -19.52 3.93
C LEU A 19 -5.66 -20.65 3.93
N GLY A 20 -5.43 -21.32 5.07
CA GLY A 20 -4.52 -22.46 5.19
C GLY A 20 -3.03 -22.16 5.04
N ASN A 21 -2.65 -20.91 4.74
CA ASN A 21 -1.29 -20.46 4.46
C ASN A 21 -0.65 -19.64 5.60
N ILE A 22 -1.37 -19.39 6.71
CA ILE A 22 -0.89 -18.59 7.84
C ILE A 22 -0.98 -19.44 9.12
N SER A 23 0.15 -19.68 9.79
CA SER A 23 0.14 -20.38 11.09
C SER A 23 -0.41 -19.47 12.19
N SER A 24 -0.93 -20.06 13.28
CA SER A 24 -1.41 -19.29 14.44
C SER A 24 -0.36 -18.37 15.05
N LYS A 25 0.92 -18.75 14.98
CA LYS A 25 2.04 -17.95 15.48
C LYS A 25 2.32 -16.76 14.55
N ASP A 26 2.25 -16.97 13.24
CA ASP A 26 2.45 -15.92 12.24
C ASP A 26 1.32 -14.90 12.29
N PHE A 27 0.08 -15.34 12.52
CA PHE A 27 -1.04 -14.40 12.71
C PHE A 27 -0.85 -13.54 13.96
N LEU A 28 -0.52 -14.14 15.11
CA LEU A 28 -0.28 -13.38 16.34
C LEU A 28 0.86 -12.40 16.18
N ALA A 29 1.90 -12.77 15.42
CA ALA A 29 2.92 -11.85 15.00
C ALA A 29 2.28 -10.72 14.19
N LEU A 30 1.58 -10.97 13.08
CA LEU A 30 1.00 -9.93 12.20
C LEU A 30 0.13 -8.88 12.91
N VAL A 31 -0.62 -9.26 13.95
CA VAL A 31 -1.49 -8.33 14.70
C VAL A 31 -0.86 -7.80 16.00
N ASP A 32 0.42 -8.09 16.27
CA ASP A 32 1.14 -7.57 17.43
C ASP A 32 1.46 -6.08 17.25
N PRO A 33 0.96 -5.19 18.14
CA PRO A 33 1.18 -3.75 18.06
C PRO A 33 2.56 -3.29 18.55
N GLY A 34 3.43 -4.20 19.05
CA GLY A 34 4.73 -3.86 19.62
C GLY A 34 5.69 -3.12 18.67
N ASP A 35 5.55 -3.35 17.36
CA ASP A 35 6.34 -2.68 16.31
C ASP A 35 5.42 -2.06 15.26
N HIS A 36 4.94 -0.84 15.55
CA HIS A 36 4.00 -0.10 14.72
C HIS A 36 4.64 0.49 13.44
N GLN A 37 5.97 0.39 13.29
CA GLN A 37 6.71 0.89 12.12
C GLN A 37 7.07 -0.22 11.13
N ASN A 38 6.60 -1.45 11.37
CA ASN A 38 6.90 -2.59 10.51
C ASN A 38 6.01 -2.63 9.26
N VAL A 39 6.39 -1.89 8.23
CA VAL A 39 5.66 -1.80 6.95
C VAL A 39 5.45 -3.18 6.29
N PRO A 40 6.46 -4.06 6.16
CA PRO A 40 6.26 -5.38 5.52
C PRO A 40 5.19 -6.23 6.22
N LYS A 41 5.19 -6.20 7.56
CA LYS A 41 4.22 -6.91 8.38
C LYS A 41 2.80 -6.36 8.21
N ALA A 42 2.67 -5.03 8.15
CA ALA A 42 1.39 -4.39 7.88
C ALA A 42 0.87 -4.76 6.48
N VAL A 43 1.70 -4.65 5.44
CA VAL A 43 1.33 -5.01 4.06
C VAL A 43 0.87 -6.47 3.98
N LYS A 44 1.61 -7.39 4.60
CA LYS A 44 1.25 -8.81 4.65
C LYS A 44 -0.09 -9.06 5.31
N LEU A 45 -0.39 -8.36 6.42
CA LEU A 45 -1.71 -8.44 7.07
C LEU A 45 -2.83 -7.96 6.13
N LEU A 46 -2.65 -6.80 5.49
CA LEU A 46 -3.67 -6.24 4.59
C LEU A 46 -3.93 -7.15 3.37
N GLN A 47 -2.88 -7.71 2.77
CA GLN A 47 -2.99 -8.66 1.66
C GLN A 47 -3.64 -9.98 2.10
N SER A 48 -3.35 -10.45 3.31
CA SER A 48 -3.98 -11.64 3.87
C SER A 48 -5.50 -11.42 4.06
N ILE A 49 -5.90 -10.25 4.56
CA ILE A 49 -7.33 -9.88 4.68
C ILE A 49 -7.97 -9.76 3.28
N ALA A 50 -7.26 -9.19 2.32
CA ALA A 50 -7.71 -9.12 0.93
C ALA A 50 -7.97 -10.50 0.33
N ALA A 51 -7.13 -11.49 0.60
CA ALA A 51 -7.26 -12.86 0.07
C ALA A 51 -8.54 -13.57 0.57
N VAL A 52 -9.12 -13.15 1.69
CA VAL A 52 -10.38 -13.74 2.22
C VAL A 52 -11.54 -13.59 1.23
N LYS A 53 -11.53 -12.58 0.36
CA LYS A 53 -12.58 -12.37 -0.64
C LYS A 53 -12.66 -13.50 -1.68
N GLU A 54 -11.57 -14.24 -1.88
CA GLU A 54 -11.47 -15.35 -2.84
C GLU A 54 -11.93 -16.69 -2.25
N LEU A 55 -12.12 -16.77 -0.93
CA LEU A 55 -12.53 -18.01 -0.28
C LEU A 55 -13.99 -18.36 -0.59
N SER A 56 -14.22 -19.65 -0.82
CA SER A 56 -15.57 -20.18 -1.08
C SER A 56 -16.55 -19.83 0.05
N LYS A 57 -17.77 -19.46 -0.36
CA LYS A 57 -18.91 -19.21 0.54
C LYS A 57 -19.80 -20.45 0.72
N ALA A 58 -19.47 -21.56 0.06
CA ALA A 58 -20.27 -22.78 0.11
C ALA A 58 -20.23 -23.41 1.52
N GLY A 59 -21.40 -23.86 2.00
CA GLY A 59 -21.51 -24.56 3.29
C GLY A 59 -21.44 -23.66 4.53
N LEU A 60 -21.31 -22.34 4.38
CA LEU A 60 -21.31 -21.40 5.50
C LEU A 60 -22.74 -21.17 6.04
N SER A 61 -22.87 -21.08 7.36
CA SER A 61 -24.11 -20.66 8.00
C SER A 61 -24.46 -19.20 7.65
N PRO A 62 -25.74 -18.78 7.79
CA PRO A 62 -26.13 -17.39 7.53
C PRO A 62 -25.33 -16.34 8.32
N ALA A 63 -24.91 -16.66 9.55
CA ALA A 63 -24.07 -15.77 10.36
C ALA A 63 -22.64 -15.65 9.80
N GLN A 64 -22.03 -16.78 9.44
CA GLN A 64 -20.71 -16.82 8.80
C GLN A 64 -20.70 -16.13 7.44
N LEU A 65 -21.78 -16.27 6.64
CA LEU A 65 -21.92 -15.57 5.37
C LEU A 65 -21.90 -14.03 5.53
N LYS A 66 -22.53 -13.50 6.59
CA LYS A 66 -22.48 -12.06 6.88
C LYS A 66 -21.08 -11.59 7.25
N ILE A 67 -20.40 -12.35 8.12
CA ILE A 67 -19.02 -12.06 8.54
C ILE A 67 -18.07 -12.14 7.34
N ARG A 68 -18.12 -13.21 6.55
CA ARG A 68 -17.35 -13.38 5.32
C ARG A 68 -17.63 -12.25 4.34
N GLY A 69 -18.89 -11.84 4.18
CA GLY A 69 -19.26 -10.70 3.34
C GLY A 69 -18.63 -9.39 3.79
N ALA A 70 -18.71 -9.08 5.09
CA ALA A 70 -18.09 -7.89 5.68
C ALA A 70 -16.56 -7.87 5.51
N ILE A 71 -15.89 -9.00 5.78
CA ILE A 71 -14.43 -9.12 5.63
C ILE A 71 -14.03 -9.09 4.16
N SER A 72 -14.82 -9.67 3.25
CA SER A 72 -14.57 -9.57 1.79
C SER A 72 -14.67 -8.13 1.30
N LEU A 73 -15.63 -7.36 1.82
CA LEU A 73 -15.78 -5.94 1.50
C LEU A 73 -14.59 -5.12 2.01
N LEU A 74 -14.19 -5.35 3.26
CA LEU A 74 -12.97 -4.75 3.82
C LEU A 74 -11.73 -5.14 3.00
N GLY A 75 -11.56 -6.43 2.70
CA GLY A 75 -10.46 -6.94 1.88
C GLY A 75 -10.44 -6.35 0.47
N THR A 76 -11.59 -6.08 -0.12
CA THR A 76 -11.69 -5.39 -1.42
C THR A 76 -11.18 -3.95 -1.33
N LEU A 77 -11.57 -3.22 -0.27
CA LEU A 77 -11.05 -1.88 -0.02
C LEU A 77 -9.53 -1.89 0.21
N LEU A 78 -9.04 -2.79 1.06
CA LEU A 78 -7.61 -2.88 1.40
C LEU A 78 -6.76 -3.25 0.17
N ASP A 79 -7.20 -4.21 -0.63
CA ASP A 79 -6.55 -4.58 -1.89
C ASP A 79 -6.52 -3.41 -2.87
N ALA A 80 -7.62 -2.68 -2.99
CA ALA A 80 -7.74 -1.52 -3.86
C ALA A 80 -6.80 -0.36 -3.45
N ILE A 81 -6.37 -0.32 -2.18
CA ILE A 81 -5.42 0.66 -1.64
C ILE A 81 -3.98 0.17 -1.78
N VAL A 82 -3.69 -1.08 -1.41
CA VAL A 82 -2.31 -1.60 -1.32
C VAL A 82 -1.77 -2.02 -2.68
N SER A 83 -2.55 -2.78 -3.44
CA SER A 83 -2.10 -3.37 -4.70
C SER A 83 -1.62 -2.37 -5.76
N PRO A 84 -2.13 -1.12 -5.86
CA PRO A 84 -1.58 -0.11 -6.76
C PRO A 84 -0.10 0.22 -6.53
N PHE A 85 0.40 0.03 -5.31
CA PHE A 85 1.78 0.35 -4.93
C PHE A 85 2.69 -0.88 -4.89
N THR A 86 2.11 -2.08 -4.73
CA THR A 86 2.87 -3.31 -4.49
C THR A 86 2.88 -4.28 -5.68
N ASP A 87 1.86 -4.25 -6.54
CA ASP A 87 1.71 -5.19 -7.66
C ASP A 87 2.39 -4.62 -8.92
N VAL A 88 3.64 -5.03 -9.14
CA VAL A 88 4.49 -4.61 -10.28
C VAL A 88 3.91 -4.93 -11.66
N LEU A 89 2.92 -5.83 -11.75
CA LEU A 89 2.25 -6.18 -12.98
C LEU A 89 1.10 -5.22 -13.31
N LYS A 90 0.66 -4.38 -12.37
CA LYS A 90 -0.43 -3.43 -12.63
C LYS A 90 0.02 -2.30 -13.54
N THR A 91 -0.75 -2.13 -14.60
CA THR A 91 -0.72 -0.91 -15.42
C THR A 91 -1.20 0.29 -14.61
N LEU A 92 -0.72 1.49 -14.95
CA LEU A 92 -1.15 2.75 -14.31
C LEU A 92 -2.67 2.95 -14.39
N LYS A 93 -3.28 2.52 -15.51
CA LYS A 93 -4.75 2.50 -15.64
C LYS A 93 -5.41 1.67 -14.54
N LYS A 94 -4.91 0.46 -14.28
CA LYS A 94 -5.45 -0.43 -13.25
C LYS A 94 -5.18 0.10 -11.85
N GLN A 95 -4.02 0.70 -11.62
CA GLN A 95 -3.72 1.38 -10.36
C GLN A 95 -4.74 2.49 -10.06
N LEU A 96 -5.06 3.35 -11.04
CA LEU A 96 -6.06 4.41 -10.92
C LEU A 96 -7.49 3.87 -10.76
N GLU A 97 -7.87 2.84 -11.53
CA GLU A 97 -9.18 2.16 -11.37
C GLU A 97 -9.34 1.60 -9.94
N SER A 98 -8.29 1.00 -9.37
CA SER A 98 -8.25 0.51 -7.99
C SER A 98 -8.35 1.63 -6.96
N LEU A 99 -7.55 2.70 -7.07
CA LEU A 99 -7.64 3.82 -6.13
C LEU A 99 -9.02 4.51 -6.19
N SER A 100 -9.64 4.59 -7.36
CA SER A 100 -11.01 5.10 -7.48
C SER A 100 -12.04 4.17 -6.83
N LEU A 101 -11.90 2.84 -7.00
CA LEU A 101 -12.70 1.85 -6.27
C LEU A 101 -12.59 2.07 -4.75
N ALA A 102 -11.37 2.23 -4.23
CA ALA A 102 -11.13 2.52 -2.83
C ALA A 102 -11.80 3.82 -2.36
N ALA A 103 -11.67 4.91 -3.14
CA ALA A 103 -12.28 6.19 -2.81
C ALA A 103 -13.81 6.09 -2.65
N HIS A 104 -14.47 5.39 -3.57
CA HIS A 104 -15.91 5.23 -3.56
C HIS A 104 -16.41 4.28 -2.47
N LEU A 105 -15.70 3.16 -2.23
CA LEU A 105 -16.01 2.26 -1.13
C LEU A 105 -15.84 2.94 0.23
N ALA A 106 -14.70 3.62 0.44
CA ALA A 106 -14.45 4.35 1.68
C ALA A 106 -15.52 5.42 1.93
N CYS A 107 -15.91 6.18 0.90
CA CYS A 107 -16.98 7.17 1.00
C CYS A 107 -18.32 6.54 1.41
N ALA A 108 -18.72 5.43 0.76
CA ALA A 108 -19.96 4.73 1.10
C ALA A 108 -19.95 4.16 2.53
N LEU A 109 -18.83 3.56 2.95
CA LEU A 109 -18.67 3.00 4.29
C LEU A 109 -18.66 4.09 5.38
N VAL A 110 -17.98 5.21 5.14
CA VAL A 110 -17.99 6.36 6.05
C VAL A 110 -19.36 7.03 6.11
N TYR A 111 -20.07 7.14 4.98
CA TYR A 111 -21.43 7.67 4.98
C TYR A 111 -22.38 6.79 5.81
N GLN A 112 -22.20 5.47 5.76
CA GLN A 112 -23.07 4.51 6.45
C GLN A 112 -22.72 4.31 7.93
N HIS A 113 -21.43 4.32 8.27
CA HIS A 113 -20.94 3.92 9.60
C HIS A 113 -20.17 5.03 10.34
N GLY A 114 -19.84 6.13 9.67
CA GLY A 114 -19.09 7.25 10.23
C GLY A 114 -17.75 6.80 10.81
N VAL A 115 -17.44 7.33 12.00
CA VAL A 115 -16.18 7.09 12.73
C VAL A 115 -16.05 5.67 13.29
N ALA A 116 -17.14 4.89 13.31
CA ALA A 116 -17.09 3.49 13.74
C ALA A 116 -16.38 2.59 12.71
N PHE A 117 -16.28 3.04 11.46
CA PHE A 117 -15.55 2.33 10.41
C PHE A 117 -14.07 2.72 10.37
N ILE A 118 -13.79 4.02 10.28
CA ILE A 118 -12.43 4.56 10.15
C ILE A 118 -12.37 5.95 10.79
N SER A 119 -11.23 6.35 11.32
CA SER A 119 -11.07 7.70 11.89
C SER A 119 -11.23 8.77 10.80
N GLY A 120 -11.73 9.94 11.17
CA GLY A 120 -11.86 11.06 10.23
C GLY A 120 -10.52 11.47 9.61
N GLN A 121 -9.45 11.40 10.41
CA GLN A 121 -8.09 11.66 9.96
C GLN A 121 -7.66 10.66 8.88
N LEU A 122 -7.80 9.36 9.14
CA LEU A 122 -7.38 8.34 8.19
C LEU A 122 -8.24 8.37 6.91
N TYR A 123 -9.53 8.68 7.00
CA TYR A 123 -10.37 8.90 5.82
C TYR A 123 -9.89 10.10 4.99
N HIS A 124 -9.61 11.23 5.65
CA HIS A 124 -9.09 12.42 4.99
C HIS A 124 -7.77 12.11 4.27
N ASP A 125 -6.83 11.46 4.95
CA ASP A 125 -5.51 11.15 4.42
C ASP A 125 -5.60 10.16 3.25
N LEU A 126 -6.47 9.16 3.35
CA LEU A 126 -6.76 8.23 2.27
C LEU A 126 -7.29 8.94 1.01
N GLN A 127 -8.29 9.82 1.16
CA GLN A 127 -8.84 10.57 0.03
C GLN A 127 -7.84 11.58 -0.53
N ALA A 128 -7.01 12.20 0.32
CA ALA A 128 -5.97 13.11 -0.09
C ALA A 128 -4.89 12.39 -0.91
N MET A 129 -4.44 11.21 -0.48
CA MET A 129 -3.51 10.35 -1.20
C MET A 129 -4.06 9.97 -2.58
N ILE A 130 -5.31 9.50 -2.65
CA ILE A 130 -5.96 9.12 -3.91
C ILE A 130 -6.07 10.33 -4.85
N LYS A 131 -6.54 11.46 -4.34
CA LYS A 131 -6.60 12.72 -5.11
C LYS A 131 -5.22 13.09 -5.63
N ASN A 132 -4.19 13.05 -4.80
CA ASN A 132 -2.83 13.40 -5.19
C ASN A 132 -2.33 12.52 -6.34
N ALA A 133 -2.57 11.21 -6.30
CA ALA A 133 -2.21 10.30 -7.38
C ALA A 133 -2.83 10.70 -8.73
N PHE A 134 -4.13 11.02 -8.76
CA PHE A 134 -4.81 11.48 -9.98
C PHE A 134 -4.25 12.81 -10.50
N PHE A 135 -4.01 13.77 -9.60
CA PHE A 135 -3.46 15.08 -9.97
C PHE A 135 -2.01 14.97 -10.46
N CYS A 136 -1.18 14.13 -9.84
CA CYS A 136 0.19 13.93 -10.29
C CYS A 136 0.26 13.26 -11.66
N VAL A 137 -0.60 12.28 -11.95
CA VAL A 137 -0.71 11.71 -13.31
C VAL A 137 -1.16 12.78 -14.31
N ALA A 138 -2.12 13.64 -13.97
CA ALA A 138 -2.55 14.73 -14.83
C ALA A 138 -1.41 15.72 -15.11
N LYS A 139 -0.64 16.09 -14.08
CA LYS A 139 0.54 16.96 -14.20
C LYS A 139 1.61 16.32 -15.08
N GLN A 140 1.96 15.05 -14.83
CA GLN A 140 2.93 14.33 -15.63
C GLN A 140 2.49 14.27 -17.10
N ARG A 141 1.21 14.01 -17.38
CA ARG A 141 0.69 14.01 -18.75
C ARG A 141 0.82 15.37 -19.44
N SER A 142 0.71 16.48 -18.71
CA SER A 142 0.93 17.82 -19.27
C SER A 142 2.41 18.14 -19.49
N LEU A 143 3.32 17.54 -18.70
CA LEU A 143 4.76 17.75 -18.79
C LEU A 143 5.40 16.87 -19.86
N ASP A 144 5.18 15.56 -19.80
CA ASP A 144 5.65 14.57 -20.76
C ASP A 144 4.67 13.38 -20.83
N PRO A 145 3.85 13.31 -21.89
CA PRO A 145 2.92 12.20 -22.12
C PRO A 145 3.59 10.83 -22.33
N GLN A 146 4.87 10.79 -22.74
CA GLN A 146 5.58 9.55 -23.05
C GLN A 146 6.31 8.97 -21.84
N ALA A 147 6.47 9.75 -20.77
CA ALA A 147 7.09 9.29 -19.55
C ALA A 147 6.20 8.30 -18.78
N GLY A 148 6.85 7.34 -18.12
CA GLY A 148 6.24 6.48 -17.12
C GLY A 148 5.96 7.25 -15.82
N PHE A 149 4.90 6.85 -15.11
CA PHE A 149 4.58 7.39 -13.79
C PHE A 149 4.37 6.27 -12.77
N TYR A 150 5.24 6.22 -11.76
CA TYR A 150 5.31 5.11 -10.81
C TYR A 150 4.73 5.52 -9.46
N PHE A 151 3.65 4.88 -9.02
CA PHE A 151 3.00 5.21 -7.74
C PHE A 151 3.87 4.94 -6.52
N CYS A 152 4.81 3.99 -6.59
CA CYS A 152 5.79 3.78 -5.51
C CYS A 152 6.67 5.02 -5.23
N GLN A 153 6.79 5.96 -6.18
CA GLN A 153 7.54 7.21 -5.99
C GLN A 153 6.70 8.35 -5.39
N LEU A 154 5.41 8.12 -5.10
CA LEU A 154 4.55 9.12 -4.44
C LEU A 154 4.76 9.18 -2.93
N GLY A 155 5.42 8.17 -2.35
CA GLY A 155 5.77 8.11 -0.94
C GLY A 155 7.07 8.82 -0.61
N ASP A 156 7.54 8.62 0.62
CA ASP A 156 8.77 9.17 1.17
C ASP A 156 9.89 8.13 1.31
N ASP A 157 9.74 6.91 0.80
CA ASP A 157 10.76 5.84 0.82
C ASP A 157 12.14 6.32 0.35
N CYS A 158 12.22 7.15 -0.70
CA CYS A 158 13.48 7.72 -1.17
C CYS A 158 14.13 8.64 -0.12
N LEU A 159 13.31 9.42 0.61
CA LEU A 159 13.76 10.29 1.68
C LEU A 159 14.14 9.47 2.94
N GLU A 160 13.40 8.40 3.24
CA GLU A 160 13.73 7.47 4.33
C GLU A 160 15.08 6.77 4.07
N GLY A 161 15.32 6.32 2.84
CA GLY A 161 16.60 5.73 2.43
C GLY A 161 17.76 6.69 2.68
N ARG A 162 17.58 7.96 2.30
CA ARG A 162 18.54 9.03 2.54
C ARG A 162 18.78 9.28 4.03
N PHE A 163 17.73 9.33 4.84
CA PHE A 163 17.89 9.40 6.29
C PHE A 163 18.61 8.17 6.86
N GLY A 164 18.40 6.99 6.27
CA GLY A 164 19.17 5.78 6.56
C GLY A 164 20.66 5.97 6.30
N THR A 165 21.04 6.53 5.14
CA THR A 165 22.43 6.88 4.81
C THR A 165 22.99 7.89 5.82
N ILE A 166 22.30 8.99 6.09
CA ILE A 166 22.74 10.04 7.04
C ILE A 166 23.04 9.45 8.42
N ARG A 167 22.20 8.54 8.91
CA ARG A 167 22.33 7.89 10.22
C ARG A 167 23.42 6.82 10.26
N THR A 168 23.91 6.36 9.11
CA THR A 168 24.89 5.27 8.99
C THR A 168 26.24 5.71 8.42
N LEU A 169 26.36 6.95 7.95
CA LEU A 169 27.62 7.55 7.48
C LEU A 169 28.74 7.45 8.52
N ILE A 170 28.41 7.62 9.80
CA ILE A 170 29.34 7.48 10.92
C ILE A 170 28.69 6.72 12.08
N HIS A 171 29.45 6.45 13.14
CA HIS A 171 28.96 5.71 14.32
C HIS A 171 27.86 6.42 15.11
N ASP A 172 27.79 7.75 15.04
CA ASP A 172 26.76 8.52 15.72
C ASP A 172 25.47 8.59 14.90
N ARG A 173 24.43 7.89 15.38
CA ARG A 173 23.13 7.76 14.71
C ARG A 173 22.23 8.98 14.88
N ASN A 174 22.50 9.81 15.87
CA ASN A 174 21.71 11.02 16.11
C ASN A 174 22.53 12.21 15.61
N VAL A 175 21.85 13.15 14.96
CA VAL A 175 22.49 14.33 14.38
C VAL A 175 21.85 15.57 14.97
N ASP A 176 22.68 16.57 15.27
CA ASP A 176 22.19 17.93 15.42
C ASP A 176 21.93 18.57 14.04
N ALA A 177 21.38 19.78 14.02
CA ALA A 177 21.00 20.45 12.77
C ALA A 177 22.20 20.79 11.86
N LEU A 178 23.37 21.10 12.44
CA LEU A 178 24.57 21.40 11.66
C LEU A 178 25.10 20.11 11.03
N GLN A 179 25.22 19.05 11.84
CA GLN A 179 25.62 17.73 11.39
C GLN A 179 24.66 17.15 10.35
N LEU A 180 23.36 17.39 10.48
CA LEU A 180 22.38 16.97 9.49
C LEU A 180 22.67 17.64 8.13
N THR A 181 23.00 18.92 8.12
CA THR A 181 23.29 19.68 6.90
C THR A 181 24.55 19.13 6.23
N GLU A 182 25.64 18.98 6.99
CA GLU A 182 26.91 18.46 6.49
C GLU A 182 26.79 17.01 5.98
N ARG A 183 26.05 16.16 6.69
CA ARG A 183 25.85 14.76 6.30
C ARG A 183 24.88 14.59 5.14
N MET A 184 23.93 15.51 4.97
CA MET A 184 22.99 15.49 3.85
C MET A 184 23.70 15.75 2.53
N GLU A 185 24.69 16.65 2.50
CA GLU A 185 25.56 16.87 1.34
C GLU A 185 26.34 15.60 0.99
N ALA A 186 27.03 15.01 1.96
CA ALA A 186 27.77 13.76 1.74
C ALA A 186 26.86 12.58 1.32
N ALA A 187 25.64 12.49 1.87
CA ALA A 187 24.67 11.46 1.48
C ALA A 187 24.18 11.66 0.03
N GLN A 188 23.97 12.91 -0.40
CA GLN A 188 23.61 13.24 -1.78
C GLN A 188 24.73 12.81 -2.75
N ASP A 189 25.98 13.14 -2.45
CA ASP A 189 27.13 12.76 -3.30
C ASP A 189 27.23 11.23 -3.46
N ILE A 190 26.99 10.48 -2.37
CA ILE A 190 26.98 9.01 -2.43
C ILE A 190 25.82 8.51 -3.29
N GLU A 191 24.62 9.05 -3.12
CA GLU A 191 23.45 8.65 -3.91
C GLU A 191 23.64 8.94 -5.41
N ASP A 192 24.24 10.09 -5.76
CA ASP A 192 24.53 10.44 -7.15
C ASP A 192 25.54 9.47 -7.77
N ILE A 193 26.63 9.16 -7.05
CA ILE A 193 27.62 8.18 -7.49
C ILE A 193 26.98 6.79 -7.68
N LEU A 194 26.15 6.34 -6.74
CA LEU A 194 25.50 5.02 -6.84
C LEU A 194 24.45 4.99 -7.95
N THR A 195 23.78 6.11 -8.24
CA THR A 195 22.85 6.25 -9.36
C THR A 195 23.56 6.18 -10.71
N GLU A 196 24.71 6.84 -10.84
CA GLU A 196 25.56 6.78 -12.04
C GLU A 196 26.26 5.42 -12.19
N ARG A 197 26.56 4.76 -11.08
CA ARG A 197 27.28 3.48 -11.00
C ARG A 197 26.51 2.45 -10.19
N PRO A 198 25.40 1.91 -10.73
CA PRO A 198 24.58 0.92 -10.04
C PRO A 198 25.35 -0.37 -9.68
N ASP A 199 26.46 -0.65 -10.37
CA ASP A 199 27.35 -1.78 -10.08
C ASP A 199 28.05 -1.67 -8.71
N LEU A 200 28.16 -0.46 -8.17
CA LEU A 200 28.75 -0.20 -6.86
C LEU A 200 27.72 -0.31 -5.73
N ASP A 201 26.42 -0.23 -6.04
CA ASP A 201 25.37 -0.30 -5.04
C ASP A 201 25.09 -1.76 -4.65
N ARG A 202 25.52 -2.13 -3.44
CA ARG A 202 25.28 -3.45 -2.86
C ARG A 202 23.96 -3.52 -2.10
N GLY A 203 23.24 -2.39 -2.00
CA GLY A 203 22.09 -2.19 -1.15
C GLY A 203 22.41 -2.30 0.34
N HIS A 204 21.44 -1.97 1.18
CA HIS A 204 21.55 -2.20 2.62
C HIS A 204 21.47 -3.70 2.90
N ARG A 205 22.55 -4.27 3.45
CA ARG A 205 22.56 -5.66 3.95
C ARG A 205 21.72 -5.75 5.22
N ARG A 206 20.40 -5.91 5.10
CA ARG A 206 19.53 -6.25 6.25
C ARG A 206 20.00 -7.61 6.79
N LEU A 207 20.40 -7.66 8.07
CA LEU A 207 20.58 -8.92 8.80
C LEU A 207 19.27 -9.71 8.65
N LYS A 208 19.36 -10.91 8.05
CA LYS A 208 18.24 -11.72 7.58
C LYS A 208 17.05 -11.67 8.54
N LEU A 209 16.03 -10.89 8.18
CA LEU A 209 14.68 -11.05 8.72
C LEU A 209 14.14 -12.33 8.09
N GLU A 210 14.20 -13.42 8.85
CA GLU A 210 13.59 -14.69 8.49
C GLU A 210 12.09 -14.47 8.24
N GLY A 211 11.60 -14.82 7.04
CA GLY A 211 10.18 -14.73 6.68
C GLY A 211 9.82 -13.80 5.50
N ALA A 212 10.79 -13.52 4.63
CA ALA A 212 10.67 -13.01 3.26
C ALA A 212 9.27 -12.56 2.79
N GLU A 213 9.07 -11.25 2.61
CA GLU A 213 8.23 -10.71 1.54
C GLU A 213 8.87 -9.42 0.98
N GLY A 214 9.38 -9.51 -0.26
CA GLY A 214 10.10 -8.46 -0.98
C GLY A 214 9.21 -7.37 -1.58
N ILE A 215 8.12 -7.02 -0.89
CA ILE A 215 7.17 -5.99 -1.31
C ILE A 215 7.61 -4.58 -0.85
N ASP A 216 8.53 -4.52 0.12
CA ASP A 216 9.05 -3.28 0.73
C ASP A 216 10.03 -2.49 -0.17
N HIS A 217 10.34 -2.99 -1.36
CA HIS A 217 11.35 -2.42 -2.26
C HIS A 217 10.90 -2.39 -3.72
N VAL A 218 9.63 -2.02 -3.95
CA VAL A 218 9.16 -1.79 -5.32
C VAL A 218 9.76 -0.48 -5.83
N ASN A 219 10.51 -0.57 -6.92
CA ASN A 219 11.15 0.58 -7.56
C ASN A 219 10.74 0.66 -9.04
N PRO A 220 10.98 1.78 -9.72
CA PRO A 220 10.62 1.92 -11.13
C PRO A 220 11.23 0.83 -12.03
N HIS A 221 12.42 0.33 -11.70
CA HIS A 221 13.12 -0.69 -12.47
C HIS A 221 12.45 -2.07 -12.36
N SER A 222 11.86 -2.41 -11.22
CA SER A 222 11.14 -3.67 -11.01
C SER A 222 9.70 -3.65 -11.55
N TRP A 223 9.21 -2.50 -12.02
CA TRP A 223 7.84 -2.36 -12.53
C TRP A 223 7.72 -2.88 -13.97
N ILE A 224 6.73 -3.76 -14.20
CA ILE A 224 6.55 -4.46 -15.49
C ILE A 224 5.31 -3.95 -16.23
N GLY A 225 4.26 -3.56 -15.49
CA GLY A 225 3.03 -3.04 -16.09
C GLY A 225 3.24 -1.72 -16.85
N ASP A 226 2.45 -1.48 -17.89
CA ASP A 226 2.47 -0.21 -18.63
C ASP A 226 2.06 0.96 -17.72
N VAL A 227 3.00 1.87 -17.48
CA VAL A 227 2.84 3.06 -16.64
C VAL A 227 2.93 4.38 -17.43
N VAL A 228 2.89 4.33 -18.76
CA VAL A 228 2.96 5.53 -19.60
C VAL A 228 1.67 6.35 -19.46
N VAL A 229 1.81 7.65 -19.15
CA VAL A 229 0.66 8.51 -18.81
C VAL A 229 -0.17 8.94 -20.03
N GLY A 230 0.42 8.98 -21.23
CA GLY A 230 -0.21 9.50 -22.44
C GLY A 230 -1.48 8.77 -22.85
N ASN A 231 -1.56 7.47 -22.55
CA ASN A 231 -2.70 6.61 -22.88
C ASN A 231 -3.80 6.62 -21.81
N ILE A 232 -3.62 7.38 -20.72
CA ILE A 232 -4.54 7.37 -19.58
C ILE A 232 -5.67 8.38 -19.74
N ASN A 233 -6.90 7.87 -19.67
CA ASN A 233 -8.10 8.69 -19.48
C ASN A 233 -8.53 8.64 -18.01
N LEU A 234 -8.23 9.72 -17.28
CA LEU A 234 -8.51 9.83 -15.84
C LEU A 234 -10.00 9.72 -15.52
N HIS A 235 -10.87 10.34 -16.32
CA HIS A 235 -12.31 10.28 -16.13
C HIS A 235 -12.83 8.84 -16.27
N THR A 236 -12.37 8.11 -17.27
CA THR A 236 -12.74 6.70 -17.47
C THR A 236 -12.25 5.82 -16.31
N CYS A 237 -11.03 6.05 -15.81
CA CYS A 237 -10.51 5.30 -14.66
C CYS A 237 -11.35 5.55 -13.41
N TRP A 238 -11.69 6.81 -13.14
CA TRP A 238 -12.56 7.21 -12.03
C TRP A 238 -13.96 6.59 -12.14
N TRP A 239 -14.56 6.66 -13.32
CA TRP A 239 -15.87 6.08 -13.56
C TRP A 239 -15.89 4.56 -13.37
N LYS A 240 -14.86 3.86 -13.85
CA LYS A 240 -14.76 2.40 -13.70
C LYS A 240 -14.55 1.97 -12.24
N GLY A 241 -13.75 2.70 -11.47
CA GLY A 241 -13.62 2.45 -10.03
C GLY A 241 -14.96 2.60 -9.32
N ARG A 242 -15.74 3.64 -9.64
CA ARG A 242 -17.12 3.81 -9.15
C ARG A 242 -18.03 2.63 -9.51
N GLN A 243 -18.02 2.19 -10.77
CA GLN A 243 -18.84 1.06 -11.20
C GLN A 243 -18.47 -0.24 -10.49
N ALA A 244 -17.18 -0.46 -10.22
CA ALA A 244 -16.72 -1.59 -9.44
C ALA A 244 -17.21 -1.50 -7.99
N ALA A 245 -17.15 -0.30 -7.37
CA ALA A 245 -17.63 -0.08 -6.01
C ALA A 245 -19.13 -0.36 -5.84
N GLN A 246 -19.93 -0.07 -6.87
CA GLN A 246 -21.38 -0.36 -6.86
C GLN A 246 -21.72 -1.86 -6.94
N LYS A 247 -20.77 -2.69 -7.39
CA LYS A 247 -20.94 -4.15 -7.52
C LYS A 247 -20.41 -4.93 -6.33
N ALA A 248 -19.58 -4.30 -5.51
CA ALA A 248 -19.05 -4.87 -4.27
C ALA A 248 -20.12 -4.90 -3.17
#